data_AF-A0A3D2R4X3-F1
#
_entry.id   AF-A0A3D2R4X3-F1
#
_cell.length_a   1.000
_cell.length_b   1.000
_cell.length_c   1.000
_cell.angle_alpha   90.00
_cell.angle_beta   90.00
_cell.angle_gamma   90.00
#
_symmetry.space_group_name_H-M   'P 1'
#
loop_
_entity.id
_entity.type
_entity.pdbx_description
1 polymer ?
#
loop_
_entity_poly.entity_id
_entity_poly.type
_entity_poly.pdbx_seq_one_letter_code
_entity_poly.pdbx_strand_id
1 'polypeptide(L)'
;FEERQMFLDDLGLDEPGASKLIRSAYALLNLQTYFTAGEKEVRAWTIPVGATAPQAAGVIHSDFEKGFIRAEVISFDHYAQYGSESKVREAGKLG
;
A
#
# COMPACT_ATOMS: atom_id res chain seq x y z
N PHE A 1 -17.40 -6.54 14.88
CA PHE A 1 -17.30 -5.66 13.70
C PHE A 1 -18.64 -5.00 13.41
N GLU A 2 -19.74 -5.74 13.39
CA GLU A 2 -21.10 -5.21 13.19
C GLU A 2 -21.49 -4.13 14.22
N GLU A 3 -21.27 -4.36 15.53
CA GLU A 3 -21.59 -3.37 16.57
C GLU A 3 -20.85 -2.02 16.41
N ARG A 4 -19.59 -2.08 15.95
CA ARG A 4 -18.79 -0.88 15.68
C ARG A 4 -19.36 -0.10 14.50
N GLN A 5 -19.78 -0.80 13.44
CA GLN A 5 -20.35 -0.16 12.27
C GLN A 5 -21.71 0.47 12.60
N MET A 6 -22.58 -0.26 13.31
CA MET A 6 -23.86 0.26 13.78
C MET A 6 -23.69 1.53 14.63
N PHE A 7 -22.72 1.55 15.54
CA PHE A 7 -22.43 2.74 16.36
C PHE A 7 -21.95 3.93 15.52
N LEU A 8 -21.16 3.69 14.47
CA LEU A 8 -20.73 4.74 13.56
C LEU A 8 -21.90 5.26 12.72
N ASP A 9 -22.75 4.37 12.22
CA ASP A 9 -23.94 4.69 11.43
C ASP A 9 -24.96 5.51 12.25
N ASP A 10 -25.18 5.17 13.52
CA ASP A 10 -26.03 5.94 14.46
C ASP A 10 -25.52 7.38 14.67
N LEU A 11 -24.20 7.59 14.54
CA LEU A 11 -23.56 8.91 14.60
C LEU A 11 -23.44 9.59 13.22
N GLY A 12 -23.89 8.95 12.14
CA GLY A 12 -23.75 9.44 10.77
C GLY A 12 -22.30 9.49 10.27
N LEU A 13 -21.45 8.57 10.75
CA LEU A 13 -20.03 8.48 10.40
C LEU A 13 -19.77 7.20 9.60
N ASP A 14 -19.08 7.32 8.46
CA ASP A 14 -18.67 6.13 7.70
C ASP A 14 -17.41 5.45 8.29
N GLU A 15 -16.68 6.16 9.14
CA GLU A 15 -15.45 5.68 9.76
C GLU A 15 -15.13 6.43 11.06
N PRO A 16 -14.26 5.89 11.94
CA PRO A 16 -13.84 6.59 13.13
C PRO A 16 -12.99 7.83 12.80
N GLY A 17 -13.21 8.91 13.57
CA GLY A 17 -12.41 10.14 13.44
C GLY A 17 -10.90 9.91 13.62
N ALA A 18 -10.50 8.95 14.46
CA ALA A 18 -9.10 8.57 14.62
C ALA A 18 -8.47 8.10 13.30
N SER A 19 -9.20 7.36 12.45
CA SER A 19 -8.72 6.92 11.14
C SER A 19 -8.48 8.10 10.19
N LYS A 20 -9.36 9.10 10.21
CA LYS A 20 -9.18 10.36 9.46
C LYS A 20 -7.93 11.11 9.95
N LEU A 21 -7.76 11.26 11.26
CA LEU A 21 -6.60 11.94 11.85
C LEU A 21 -5.29 11.25 11.48
N ILE A 22 -5.23 9.92 11.57
CA ILE A 22 -4.04 9.13 11.21
C ILE A 22 -3.67 9.36 9.75
N ARG A 23 -4.62 9.29 8.81
CA ARG A 23 -4.33 9.51 7.38
C ARG A 23 -3.91 10.95 7.10
N SER A 24 -4.53 11.93 7.74
CA SER A 24 -4.12 13.34 7.62
C SER A 24 -2.71 13.58 8.15
N ALA A 25 -2.36 13.01 9.30
CA ALA A 25 -1.01 13.11 9.86
C ALA A 25 0.03 12.40 8.97
N TYR A 26 -0.31 11.24 8.41
CA TYR A 26 0.56 10.49 7.50
C TYR A 26 0.84 11.28 6.21
N ALA A 27 -0.20 11.89 5.63
CA ALA A 27 -0.06 12.79 4.49
C ALA A 27 0.74 14.06 4.84
N LEU A 28 0.52 14.64 6.03
CA LEU A 28 1.26 15.81 6.52
C LEU A 28 2.77 15.53 6.65
N LEU A 29 3.14 14.30 7.06
CA LEU A 29 4.53 13.85 7.12
C LEU A 29 5.12 13.50 5.73
N ASN A 30 4.36 13.73 4.65
CA ASN A 30 4.74 13.43 3.28
C ASN A 30 5.16 11.97 3.09
N LEU A 31 4.37 11.06 3.65
CA LEU A 31 4.56 9.62 3.56
C LEU A 31 3.56 9.00 2.58
N GLN A 32 3.98 7.91 1.94
CA GLN A 32 3.15 7.06 1.08
C GLN A 32 3.34 5.59 1.42
N THR A 33 2.37 4.79 1.02
CA THR A 33 2.36 3.34 1.24
C THR A 33 2.59 2.59 -0.07
N TYR A 34 3.44 1.57 -0.04
CA TYR A 34 3.46 0.52 -1.07
C TYR A 34 3.23 -0.85 -0.41
N PHE A 35 2.96 -1.87 -1.22
CA PHE A 35 2.64 -3.20 -0.72
C PHE A 35 3.59 -4.25 -1.26
N THR A 36 3.92 -5.21 -0.41
CA THR A 36 4.37 -6.55 -0.82
C THR A 36 3.22 -7.51 -0.61
N ALA A 37 2.85 -8.29 -1.63
CA ALA A 37 1.74 -9.22 -1.57
C ALA A 37 2.17 -10.60 -2.08
N GLY A 38 1.94 -11.63 -1.28
CA GLY A 38 2.12 -13.03 -1.63
C GLY A 38 1.18 -13.90 -0.81
N GLU A 39 1.15 -15.20 -1.11
CA GLU A 39 0.22 -16.15 -0.45
C GLU A 39 0.38 -16.19 1.08
N LYS A 40 1.62 -16.03 1.57
CA LYS A 40 1.93 -16.09 3.01
C LYS A 40 1.77 -14.75 3.73
N GLU A 41 2.01 -13.64 3.04
CA GLU A 41 2.05 -12.32 3.66
C GLU A 41 1.60 -11.24 2.68
N VAL A 42 0.76 -10.34 3.18
CA VAL A 42 0.48 -9.05 2.56
C VAL A 42 0.86 -7.97 3.56
N ARG A 43 1.73 -7.05 3.17
CA ARG A 43 2.27 -6.02 4.06
C ARG A 43 2.28 -4.65 3.41
N ALA A 44 1.86 -3.65 4.18
CA ALA A 44 1.97 -2.24 3.87
C ALA A 44 3.31 -1.69 4.40
N TRP A 45 4.06 -1.01 3.55
CA TRP A 45 5.34 -0.40 3.88
C TRP A 45 5.26 1.12 3.73
N THR A 46 5.81 1.83 4.71
CA THR A 46 5.84 3.30 4.73
C THR A 46 7.14 3.81 4.13
N ILE A 47 7.04 4.72 3.15
CA ILE A 47 8.18 5.41 2.55
C ILE A 47 7.87 6.90 2.38
N PRO A 48 8.86 7.79 2.32
CA PRO A 48 8.64 9.18 1.91
C PRO A 48 8.07 9.25 0.49
N VAL A 49 7.20 10.23 0.24
CA VAL A 49 6.73 10.52 -1.12
C VAL A 49 7.91 10.89 -2.01
N GLY A 50 7.98 10.26 -3.20
CA GLY A 50 9.09 10.43 -4.15
C GLY A 50 10.30 9.53 -3.89
N ALA A 51 10.26 8.64 -2.89
CA ALA A 51 11.30 7.63 -2.72
C ALA A 51 11.42 6.74 -3.96
N THR A 52 12.65 6.48 -4.37
CA THR A 52 12.97 5.62 -5.53
C THR A 52 12.80 4.15 -5.18
N ALA A 53 12.71 3.27 -6.19
CA ALA A 53 12.57 1.83 -5.97
C ALA A 53 13.71 1.21 -5.13
N PRO A 54 15.00 1.55 -5.30
CA PRO A 54 16.07 1.08 -4.42
C PRO A 54 15.86 1.49 -2.95
N GLN A 55 15.51 2.76 -2.70
CA GLN A 55 15.26 3.26 -1.35
C GLN A 55 14.06 2.57 -0.70
N ALA A 56 12.98 2.36 -1.47
CA ALA A 56 11.81 1.62 -1.00
C ALA A 56 12.15 0.17 -0.64
N ALA A 57 12.98 -0.50 -1.45
CA ALA A 57 13.47 -1.85 -1.17
C ALA A 57 14.37 -1.90 0.08
N GLY A 58 15.15 -0.83 0.33
CA GLY A 58 15.97 -0.65 1.54
C GLY A 58 15.18 -0.71 2.84
N VAL A 59 13.91 -0.27 2.82
CA VAL A 59 13.00 -0.37 3.99
C VAL A 59 12.64 -1.81 4.33
N ILE A 60 12.64 -2.72 3.35
CA ILE A 60 12.47 -4.16 3.58
C ILE A 60 13.76 -4.74 4.15
N HIS A 61 14.88 -4.46 3.48
CA HIS A 61 16.21 -4.87 3.92
C HIS A 61 17.29 -4.00 3.29
N SER A 62 18.30 -3.59 4.07
CA SER A 62 19.36 -2.68 3.62
C SER A 62 20.20 -3.23 2.46
N ASP A 63 20.35 -4.55 2.36
CA ASP A 63 21.04 -5.19 1.23
C ASP A 63 20.28 -5.05 -0.10
N PHE A 64 18.95 -4.92 -0.08
CA PHE A 64 18.18 -4.74 -1.32
C PHE A 64 18.43 -3.38 -1.96
N GLU A 65 18.68 -2.34 -1.16
CA GLU A 65 19.03 -1.02 -1.70
C GLU A 65 20.41 -1.05 -2.36
N LYS A 66 21.40 -1.68 -1.71
CA LYS A 66 22.78 -1.79 -2.22
C LYS A 66 22.88 -2.69 -3.45
N GLY A 67 22.14 -3.80 -3.44
CA GLY A 67 22.12 -4.81 -4.50
C GLY A 67 20.97 -4.63 -5.49
N PHE A 68 20.34 -3.46 -5.53
CA PHE A 68 19.15 -3.26 -6.34
C PHE A 68 19.45 -3.46 -7.83
N ILE A 69 18.69 -4.34 -8.48
CA ILE A 69 18.78 -4.59 -9.93
C ILE A 69 17.54 -4.03 -10.62
N ARG A 70 16.36 -4.44 -10.15
CA ARG A 70 15.04 -4.02 -10.66
C ARG A 70 13.97 -4.28 -9.62
N ALA A 71 12.81 -3.65 -9.80
CA ALA A 71 11.57 -4.01 -9.11
C ALA A 71 10.54 -4.45 -10.15
N GLU A 72 9.67 -5.38 -9.79
CA GLU A 72 8.43 -5.64 -10.52
C GLU A 72 7.32 -4.90 -9.81
N VAL A 73 6.69 -3.94 -10.49
CA VAL A 73 5.73 -3.00 -9.93
C VAL A 73 4.39 -3.18 -10.63
N ILE A 74 3.34 -3.19 -9.82
CA ILE A 74 1.95 -3.16 -10.27
C ILE A 74 1.31 -1.94 -9.64
N SER A 75 0.68 -1.08 -10.44
CA SER A 75 -0.13 0.00 -9.87
C SER A 75 -1.33 -0.61 -9.13
N PHE A 76 -1.71 -0.01 -8.02
CA PHE A 76 -2.83 -0.49 -7.21
C PHE A 76 -4.12 -0.61 -8.05
N ASP A 77 -4.40 0.36 -8.92
CA ASP A 77 -5.58 0.36 -9.79
C ASP A 77 -5.57 -0.83 -10.75
N HIS A 78 -4.42 -1.19 -11.33
CA HIS A 78 -4.32 -2.39 -12.17
C HIS A 78 -4.54 -3.66 -11.34
N TYR A 79 -3.92 -3.76 -10.16
CA TYR A 79 -4.13 -4.93 -9.32
C TYR A 79 -5.61 -5.10 -8.92
N ALA A 80 -6.27 -4.00 -8.54
CA ALA A 80 -7.69 -3.98 -8.20
C ALA A 80 -8.58 -4.35 -9.41
N GLN A 81 -8.25 -3.87 -10.61
CA GLN A 81 -9.00 -4.15 -11.83
C GLN A 81 -8.87 -5.61 -12.29
N TYR A 82 -7.66 -6.17 -12.30
CA TYR A 82 -7.38 -7.49 -12.85
C TYR A 82 -7.48 -8.61 -11.80
N GLY A 83 -7.31 -8.28 -10.51
CA GLY A 83 -7.55 -9.17 -9.37
C GLY A 83 -6.43 -10.18 -9.07
N SER A 84 -5.39 -10.30 -9.92
CA SER A 84 -4.20 -11.10 -9.62
C SER A 84 -2.98 -10.67 -10.42
N GLU A 85 -1.78 -10.96 -9.90
CA GLU A 85 -0.52 -10.73 -10.61
C GLU A 85 -0.49 -11.38 -12.00
N SER A 86 -0.97 -12.63 -12.13
CA SER A 86 -1.01 -13.33 -13.43
C SER A 86 -1.81 -12.55 -14.47
N LYS A 87 -3.01 -12.09 -14.08
CA LYS A 87 -3.89 -11.36 -15.00
C LYS A 87 -3.32 -9.99 -15.36
N VAL A 88 -2.64 -9.31 -14.42
CA VAL A 88 -1.92 -8.06 -14.71
C VAL A 88 -0.78 -8.29 -15.70
N ARG A 89 -0.03 -9.40 -15.53
CA ARG A 89 1.07 -9.79 -16.44
C ARG A 89 0.53 -10.12 -17.83
N GLU A 90 -0.53 -10.90 -17.93
CA GLU A 90 -1.22 -11.24 -19.19
C GLU A 90 -1.74 -9.99 -19.92
N ALA A 91 -2.18 -8.97 -19.17
CA ALA A 91 -2.60 -7.68 -19.70
C ALA A 91 -1.44 -6.74 -20.08
N GLY A 92 -0.18 -7.15 -19.88
CA GLY A 92 1.00 -6.33 -20.16
C GLY A 92 1.12 -5.09 -19.26
N LYS A 93 0.63 -5.16 -18.02
CA LYS A 93 0.56 -4.05 -17.06
C LYS A 93 1.51 -4.18 -15.86
N LEU A 94 2.39 -5.18 -15.90
CA LEU A 94 3.50 -5.35 -14.96
C LEU A 94 4.72 -4.58 -15.49
N GLY A 95 5.30 -3.68 -14.69
CA GLY A 95 6.38 -2.78 -15.14
C GLY A 95 7.36 -2.38 -14.07
#